data_AF-A0A661S5B6-F1
#
_entry.id   AF-A0A661S5B6-F1
#
_cell.length_a   1.000
_cell.length_b   1.000
_cell.length_c   1.000
_cell.angle_alpha   90.00
_cell.angle_beta   90.00
_cell.angle_gamma   90.00
#
_symmetry.space_group_name_H-M   'P 1'
#
loop_
_entity.id
_entity.type
_entity.pdbx_description
1 polymer ?
#
loop_
_entity_poly.entity_id
_entity_poly.type
_entity_poly.pdbx_seq_one_letter_code
_entity_poly.pdbx_strand_id
1 'polypeptide(L)'
;MAEIKEILPCIADPKKIRVIGRINVKEDFKEMIPYVAWLIPNSAYNKKMGWITFKKGMRIITIHSDGFVTMTQIKDENEAMEILKEIEQIVNKAYEKKDEIDLSKPREKVTVSVMDVYNYLPKTNCKECGEQTC
;
A
#
# COMPACT_ATOMS: atom_id res chain seq x y z
N MET A 1 -10.79 11.62 -11.73
CA MET A 1 -10.51 10.18 -11.97
C MET A 1 -9.02 9.97 -11.76
N ALA A 2 -8.61 8.78 -11.34
CA ALA A 2 -7.19 8.42 -11.26
C ALA A 2 -6.45 8.70 -12.58
N GLU A 3 -5.28 9.32 -12.48
CA GLU A 3 -4.45 9.67 -13.63
C GLU A 3 -2.96 9.57 -13.29
N ILE A 4 -2.15 9.24 -14.30
CA ILE A 4 -0.69 9.28 -14.21
C ILE A 4 -0.23 10.67 -14.63
N LYS A 5 0.61 11.30 -13.81
CA LYS A 5 1.18 12.63 -14.06
C LYS A 5 2.59 12.57 -14.60
N GLU A 6 3.40 11.65 -14.09
CA GLU A 6 4.80 11.54 -14.47
C GLU A 6 5.29 10.10 -14.32
N ILE A 7 6.19 9.70 -15.22
CA ILE A 7 6.86 8.41 -15.21
C ILE A 7 8.35 8.65 -15.32
N LEU A 8 9.10 8.03 -14.42
CA LEU A 8 10.55 8.16 -14.29
C LEU A 8 11.18 6.78 -14.27
N PRO A 9 12.44 6.62 -14.72
CA PRO A 9 13.16 5.37 -14.53
C PRO A 9 13.32 5.05 -13.04
N CYS A 10 13.25 3.77 -12.68
CA CYS A 10 13.56 3.32 -11.34
C CYS A 10 15.08 3.34 -11.11
N ILE A 11 15.49 3.84 -9.94
CA ILE A 11 16.91 3.94 -9.56
C ILE A 11 17.49 2.56 -9.20
N ALA A 12 16.67 1.68 -8.63
CA ALA A 12 17.13 0.40 -8.08
C ALA A 12 17.00 -0.78 -9.06
N ASP A 13 16.15 -0.67 -10.08
CA ASP A 13 15.94 -1.72 -11.10
C ASP A 13 15.69 -1.06 -12.47
N PRO A 14 16.60 -1.19 -13.44
CA PRO A 14 16.47 -0.52 -14.74
C PRO A 14 15.30 -1.05 -15.59
N LYS A 15 14.69 -2.19 -15.23
CA LYS A 15 13.51 -2.73 -15.92
C LYS A 15 12.20 -2.19 -15.37
N LYS A 16 12.25 -1.32 -14.37
CA LYS A 16 11.08 -0.79 -13.66
C LYS A 16 11.03 0.72 -13.71
N ILE A 17 9.87 1.25 -13.35
CA ILE A 17 9.58 2.68 -13.32
C ILE A 17 9.23 3.15 -11.90
N ARG A 18 9.33 4.46 -11.71
CA ARG A 18 8.71 5.23 -10.64
C ARG A 18 7.61 6.07 -11.27
N VAL A 19 6.51 6.23 -10.58
CA VAL A 19 5.34 6.93 -11.11
C VAL A 19 4.85 7.94 -10.09
N ILE A 20 4.50 9.12 -10.58
CA ILE A 20 3.70 10.10 -9.86
C ILE A 20 2.32 10.09 -10.50
N GLY A 21 1.31 9.76 -9.71
CA GLY A 21 -0.09 9.79 -10.11
C GLY A 21 -0.89 10.75 -9.25
N ARG A 22 -2.16 10.92 -9.61
CA ARG A 22 -3.13 11.69 -8.85
C ARG A 22 -4.44 10.92 -8.78
N ILE A 23 -5.03 10.87 -7.60
CA ILE A 23 -6.36 10.33 -7.35
C ILE A 23 -7.35 11.47 -7.15
N ASN A 24 -8.63 11.23 -7.44
CA ASN A 24 -9.66 12.22 -7.15
C ASN A 24 -10.01 12.21 -5.66
N VAL A 25 -9.95 13.38 -5.02
CA VAL A 25 -10.19 13.53 -3.59
C VAL A 25 -11.10 14.72 -3.34
N LYS A 26 -11.87 14.65 -2.25
CA LYS A 26 -12.71 15.76 -1.77
C LYS A 26 -11.85 16.77 -0.98
N GLU A 27 -12.39 17.95 -0.74
CA GLU A 27 -11.70 19.03 -0.01
C GLU A 27 -11.28 18.62 1.41
N ASP A 28 -12.08 17.79 2.08
CA ASP A 28 -11.85 17.25 3.42
C ASP A 28 -10.90 16.04 3.46
N PHE A 29 -10.29 15.67 2.33
CA PHE A 29 -9.47 14.45 2.25
C PHE A 29 -8.32 14.42 3.27
N LYS A 30 -7.74 15.58 3.60
CA LYS A 30 -6.71 15.68 4.63
C LYS A 30 -7.17 15.16 5.99
N GLU A 31 -8.45 15.33 6.34
CA GLU A 31 -9.06 14.81 7.57
C GLU A 31 -9.38 13.32 7.47
N MET A 32 -9.54 12.81 6.24
CA MET A 32 -9.80 11.40 5.97
C MET A 32 -8.55 10.54 5.90
N ILE A 33 -7.37 11.14 5.75
CA ILE A 33 -6.08 10.43 5.71
C ILE A 33 -5.90 9.41 6.85
N PRO A 34 -6.20 9.69 8.13
CA PRO A 34 -6.09 8.70 9.20
C PRO A 34 -6.99 7.47 8.99
N TYR A 35 -8.19 7.65 8.45
CA TYR A 35 -9.14 6.56 8.15
C TYR A 35 -8.67 5.71 6.97
N VAL A 36 -8.13 6.37 5.94
CA VAL A 36 -7.47 5.68 4.81
C VAL A 36 -6.28 4.86 5.31
N ALA A 37 -5.44 5.44 6.17
CA ALA A 37 -4.31 4.74 6.78
C ALA A 37 -4.78 3.55 7.62
N TRP A 38 -5.90 3.70 8.35
CA TRP A 38 -6.50 2.64 9.13
C TRP A 38 -6.93 1.46 8.26
N LEU A 39 -7.42 1.67 7.04
CA LEU A 39 -7.80 0.59 6.12
C LEU A 39 -6.59 -0.11 5.48
N ILE A 40 -5.47 0.59 5.26
CA ILE A 40 -4.27 0.03 4.62
C ILE A 40 -3.39 -0.71 5.66
N PRO A 41 -3.26 -2.06 5.57
CA PRO A 41 -2.42 -2.82 6.49
C PRO A 41 -0.96 -2.35 6.45
N ASN A 42 -0.31 -2.29 7.61
CA ASN A 42 1.11 -1.92 7.75
C ASN A 42 1.48 -0.56 7.14
N SER A 43 0.51 0.36 7.02
CA SER A 43 0.79 1.73 6.63
C SER A 43 1.45 2.52 7.77
N ALA A 44 2.33 3.43 7.41
CA ALA A 44 2.87 4.45 8.29
C ALA A 44 2.26 5.81 7.90
N TYR A 45 1.55 6.42 8.85
CA TYR A 45 0.93 7.72 8.68
C TYR A 45 1.77 8.80 9.35
N ASN A 46 2.06 9.88 8.63
CA ASN A 46 2.68 11.07 9.17
C ASN A 46 1.67 12.21 9.29
N LYS A 47 1.18 12.45 10.51
CA LYS A 47 0.19 13.51 10.80
C LYS A 47 0.69 14.93 10.48
N LYS A 48 1.98 15.20 10.72
CA LYS A 48 2.57 16.53 10.49
C LYS A 48 2.64 16.87 9.01
N MET A 49 3.06 15.90 8.20
CA MET A 49 3.31 16.09 6.77
C MET A 49 2.10 15.74 5.88
N GLY A 50 1.07 15.08 6.42
CA GLY A 50 -0.16 14.77 5.69
C GLY A 50 0.03 13.71 4.60
N TRP A 51 0.77 12.64 4.89
CA TRP A 51 0.92 11.52 3.96
C TRP A 51 0.87 10.15 4.65
N ILE A 52 0.54 9.14 3.87
CA ILE A 52 0.54 7.71 4.24
C ILE A 52 1.54 7.02 3.34
N THR A 53 2.44 6.20 3.90
CA THR A 53 3.33 5.34 3.10
C THR A 53 3.16 3.88 3.50
N PHE A 54 3.21 2.97 2.52
CA PHE A 54 3.08 1.54 2.76
C PHE A 54 3.81 0.73 1.69
N LYS A 55 4.08 -0.55 2.01
CA LYS A 55 4.69 -1.50 1.08
C LYS A 55 3.63 -2.42 0.49
N LYS A 56 3.71 -2.67 -0.82
CA LYS A 56 2.94 -3.70 -1.54
C LYS A 56 3.90 -4.57 -2.36
N GLY A 57 4.36 -5.67 -1.75
CA GLY A 57 5.50 -6.43 -2.24
C GLY A 57 6.77 -5.59 -2.22
N MET A 58 7.46 -5.49 -3.36
CA MET A 58 8.67 -4.63 -3.51
C MET A 58 8.35 -3.14 -3.70
N ARG A 59 7.07 -2.79 -3.89
CA ARG A 59 6.63 -1.43 -4.21
C ARG A 59 6.50 -0.61 -2.94
N ILE A 60 7.01 0.62 -2.96
CA ILE A 60 6.76 1.63 -1.93
C ILE A 60 5.79 2.63 -2.53
N ILE A 61 4.66 2.84 -1.86
CA ILE A 61 3.58 3.71 -2.30
C ILE A 61 3.35 4.76 -1.21
N THR A 62 3.28 6.03 -1.60
CA THR A 62 2.99 7.15 -0.69
C THR A 62 1.83 7.97 -1.23
N ILE A 63 0.80 8.17 -0.42
CA ILE A 63 -0.39 8.98 -0.72
C ILE A 63 -0.28 10.28 0.07
N HIS A 64 -0.37 11.42 -0.63
CA HIS A 64 -0.33 12.76 -0.06
C HIS A 64 -1.75 13.31 0.12
N SER A 65 -1.95 14.19 1.11
CA SER A 65 -3.26 14.76 1.45
C SER A 65 -3.88 15.66 0.37
N ASP A 66 -3.13 16.00 -0.68
CA ASP A 66 -3.59 16.76 -1.85
C ASP A 66 -4.01 15.86 -3.03
N GLY A 67 -4.00 14.53 -2.81
CA GLY A 67 -4.37 13.52 -3.80
C GLY A 67 -3.22 13.05 -4.69
N PHE A 68 -1.99 13.54 -4.52
CA PHE A 68 -0.85 12.97 -5.23
C PHE A 68 -0.43 11.62 -4.65
N VAL A 69 0.00 10.71 -5.52
CA VAL A 69 0.50 9.38 -5.14
C VAL A 69 1.84 9.15 -5.81
N THR A 70 2.86 8.79 -5.02
CA THR A 70 4.17 8.39 -5.54
C THR A 70 4.37 6.89 -5.37
N MET A 71 4.90 6.24 -6.39
CA MET A 71 5.08 4.79 -6.44
C MET A 71 6.45 4.44 -6.98
N THR A 72 7.11 3.46 -6.37
CA THR A 72 8.42 2.96 -6.80
C THR A 72 8.37 1.46 -7.11
N GLN A 73 9.35 0.97 -7.89
CA GLN A 73 9.46 -0.44 -8.25
C GLN A 73 8.22 -0.95 -9.03
N ILE A 74 7.63 -0.09 -9.84
CA ILE A 74 6.48 -0.41 -10.69
C ILE A 74 6.96 -1.06 -11.99
N LYS A 75 6.24 -2.06 -12.47
CA LYS A 75 6.54 -2.80 -13.71
C LYS A 75 6.27 -1.95 -14.96
N ASP A 76 5.07 -1.38 -15.05
CA ASP A 76 4.58 -0.65 -16.22
C ASP A 76 3.42 0.30 -15.85
N GLU A 77 2.97 1.10 -16.83
CA GLU A 77 1.86 2.05 -16.65
C GLU A 77 0.54 1.39 -16.25
N ASN A 78 0.28 0.18 -16.73
CA ASN A 78 -0.97 -0.53 -16.43
C ASN A 78 -1.01 -0.89 -14.94
N GLU A 79 0.09 -1.41 -14.39
CA GLU A 79 0.21 -1.68 -12.96
C GLU A 79 0.05 -0.39 -12.13
N ALA A 80 0.67 0.72 -12.57
CA ALA A 80 0.50 2.00 -11.88
C ALA A 80 -0.97 2.44 -11.83
N MET A 81 -1.69 2.32 -12.95
CA MET A 81 -3.09 2.72 -13.05
C MET A 81 -3.99 1.81 -12.20
N GLU A 82 -3.72 0.51 -12.14
CA GLU A 82 -4.44 -0.42 -11.26
C GLU A 82 -4.28 -0.03 -9.78
N ILE A 83 -3.05 0.30 -9.36
CA ILE A 83 -2.77 0.74 -7.99
C ILE A 83 -3.51 2.06 -7.67
N LEU A 84 -3.53 3.03 -8.58
CA LEU A 84 -4.26 4.28 -8.36
C LEU A 84 -5.77 4.06 -8.18
N LYS A 85 -6.36 3.16 -8.98
CA LYS A 85 -7.78 2.80 -8.87
C LYS A 85 -8.09 2.07 -7.56
N GLU A 86 -7.23 1.15 -7.14
CA GLU A 86 -7.35 0.49 -5.84
C GLU A 86 -7.27 1.48 -4.68
N ILE A 87 -6.39 2.48 -4.78
CA ILE A 87 -6.32 3.56 -3.78
C ILE A 87 -7.62 4.37 -3.76
N GLU A 88 -8.18 4.76 -4.92
CA GLU A 88 -9.48 5.45 -4.97
C GLU A 88 -10.59 4.62 -4.29
N GLN A 89 -10.61 3.30 -4.50
CA GLN A 89 -11.56 2.40 -3.83
C GLN A 89 -11.38 2.40 -2.30
N ILE A 90 -10.13 2.36 -1.82
CA ILE A 90 -9.83 2.44 -0.38
C ILE A 90 -10.29 3.78 0.19
N VAL A 91 -10.05 4.89 -0.53
CA VAL A 91 -10.49 6.22 -0.13
C VAL A 91 -12.01 6.29 -0.02
N ASN A 92 -12.74 5.81 -1.04
CA ASN A 92 -14.20 5.77 -1.00
C ASN A 92 -14.72 4.93 0.17
N LYS A 93 -14.13 3.77 0.40
CA LYS A 93 -14.46 2.91 1.54
C LYS A 93 -14.17 3.58 2.88
N ALA A 94 -13.14 4.44 2.98
CA ALA A 94 -12.86 5.21 4.19
C ALA A 94 -13.97 6.23 4.48
N TYR A 95 -14.55 6.86 3.46
CA TYR A 95 -15.72 7.73 3.64
C TYR A 95 -16.95 6.94 4.08
N GLU A 96 -17.21 5.79 3.46
CA GLU A 96 -18.36 4.94 3.79
C GLU A 96 -18.30 4.41 5.23
N LYS A 97 -17.11 4.02 5.69
CA LYS A 97 -16.89 3.38 6.99
C LYS A 97 -16.40 4.34 8.07
N LYS A 98 -16.41 5.65 7.83
CA LYS A 98 -15.86 6.65 8.76
C LYS A 98 -16.40 6.48 10.18
N ASP A 99 -17.71 6.28 10.30
CA ASP A 99 -18.40 6.16 11.60
C ASP A 99 -18.18 4.80 12.28
N GLU A 100 -17.69 3.79 11.55
CA GLU A 100 -17.34 2.47 12.08
C GLU A 100 -15.89 2.40 12.61
N ILE A 101 -15.04 3.35 12.23
CA ILE A 101 -13.60 3.33 12.51
C ILE A 101 -13.30 4.18 13.75
N ASP A 102 -12.95 3.50 14.84
CA ASP A 102 -12.47 4.12 16.06
C ASP A 102 -10.94 4.32 16.02
N LEU A 103 -10.51 5.53 15.63
CA LEU A 103 -9.09 5.91 15.56
C LEU A 103 -8.40 6.03 16.93
N SER A 104 -9.15 6.01 18.05
CA SER A 104 -8.56 6.00 19.39
C SER A 104 -8.00 4.63 19.75
N LYS A 105 -8.51 3.57 19.10
CA LYS A 105 -8.06 2.20 19.32
C LYS A 105 -6.94 1.84 18.34
N PRO A 106 -5.87 1.18 18.82
CA PRO A 106 -4.88 0.65 17.92
C PRO A 106 -5.53 -0.38 16.99
N ARG A 107 -5.22 -0.29 15.70
CA ARG A 107 -5.62 -1.32 14.74
C ARG A 107 -5.05 -2.65 15.19
N GLU A 108 -5.88 -3.69 15.20
CA GLU A 108 -5.43 -5.06 15.44
C GLU A 108 -4.47 -5.46 14.31
N LYS A 109 -3.19 -5.62 14.65
CA LYS A 109 -2.19 -6.11 13.72
C LYS A 109 -2.32 -7.62 13.65
N VAL A 110 -2.78 -8.14 12.52
CA VAL A 110 -2.64 -9.56 12.22
C VAL A 110 -1.16 -9.81 11.96
N THR A 111 -0.44 -10.32 12.95
CA THR A 111 0.95 -10.73 12.81
C THR A 111 0.99 -12.22 12.56
N VAL A 112 1.51 -12.62 11.40
CA VAL A 112 1.87 -14.02 11.13
C VAL A 112 3.32 -14.18 11.56
N SER A 113 3.56 -14.98 12.59
CA SER A 113 4.91 -15.30 13.04
C SER A 113 5.60 -16.26 12.06
N VAL A 114 6.93 -16.33 12.12
CA VAL A 114 7.70 -17.35 11.38
C VAL A 114 7.22 -18.76 11.74
N MET A 115 6.82 -18.98 13.00
CA MET A 115 6.30 -20.27 13.45
C MET A 115 4.93 -20.59 12.88
N ASP A 116 4.08 -19.58 12.67
CA ASP A 116 2.79 -19.76 12.00
C ASP A 116 3.02 -20.22 10.57
N VAL A 117 3.92 -19.56 9.82
CA VAL A 117 4.29 -19.99 8.46
C VAL A 117 4.84 -21.41 8.48
N TYR A 118 5.81 -21.70 9.36
CA TYR A 118 6.38 -23.05 9.52
C TYR A 118 5.31 -24.12 9.78
N ASN A 119 4.26 -23.78 10.53
CA ASN A 119 3.17 -24.71 10.80
C ASN A 119 2.32 -25.07 9.59
N TYR A 120 2.26 -24.18 8.59
CA TYR A 120 1.59 -24.45 7.31
C TYR A 120 2.48 -25.11 6.27
N LEU A 121 3.80 -25.20 6.50
CA LEU A 121 4.71 -25.87 5.58
C LEU A 121 4.51 -27.40 5.63
N PRO A 122 4.82 -28.13 4.54
CA PRO A 122 4.66 -29.59 4.50
C PRO A 122 5.49 -30.33 5.55
N LYS A 123 6.57 -29.72 6.06
CA LYS A 123 7.51 -30.30 7.04
C LYS A 123 8.13 -31.63 6.57
N THR A 124 8.11 -31.91 5.27
CA THR A 124 8.65 -33.14 4.69
C THR A 124 10.15 -33.05 4.44
N ASN A 125 10.72 -31.84 4.37
CA ASN A 125 12.12 -31.57 4.02
C ASN A 125 12.53 -32.32 2.74
N CYS A 126 11.68 -32.31 1.71
CA CYS A 126 11.86 -33.12 0.49
C CYS A 126 13.04 -32.68 -0.39
N LYS A 127 13.50 -31.43 -0.24
CA LYS A 127 14.61 -30.82 -1.00
C LYS A 127 14.40 -30.72 -2.52
N GLU A 128 13.20 -30.99 -3.03
CA GLU A 128 12.88 -30.90 -4.47
C GLU A 128 13.05 -29.48 -5.03
N CYS A 129 12.87 -28.46 -4.20
CA CYS A 129 13.10 -27.06 -4.55
C CYS A 129 14.55 -26.58 -4.32
N GLY A 130 15.44 -27.43 -3.83
CA GLY A 130 16.83 -27.06 -3.51
C GLY A 130 17.05 -26.41 -2.14
N GLU A 131 16.00 -26.16 -1.36
CA GLU A 131 16.11 -25.65 0.02
C GLU A 131 16.40 -26.77 1.03
N GLN A 132 17.13 -26.47 2.11
CA GLN A 132 17.54 -27.49 3.10
C GLN A 132 16.37 -28.01 3.94
N THR A 133 15.38 -27.16 4.20
CA THR A 133 14.19 -27.46 4.99
C THR A 133 12.95 -26.90 4.31
N CYS A 134 11.82 -27.58 4.51
CA CYS A 134 10.52 -27.07 4.08
C CYS A 134 10.01 -26.00 5.02
#